data_AF-A0A0V0J545-F1
#
_entry.id   AF-A0A0V0J545-F1
#
_cell.length_a   1.000
_cell.length_b   1.000
_cell.length_c   1.000
_cell.angle_alpha   90.00
_cell.angle_beta   90.00
_cell.angle_gamma   90.00
#
_symmetry.space_group_name_H-M   'P 1'
#
loop_
_entity.id
_entity.type
_entity.pdbx_description
1 polymer ?
#
loop_
_entity_poly.entity_id
_entity_poly.type
_entity_poly.pdbx_seq_one_letter_code
_entity_poly.pdbx_strand_id
1 'polypeptide(L)'
;MFPPGEEKKLLSTQGHLPPDIRDRQFAFQDEDSDLPRCYCFDQFPGQAVFVPSGWYHEVLNLTDCVSINHNWINACNVTLVWNHLRQQLREVKTSTDDVKSTPGWAEACQDCLKAWEGWNYAEFFLLLKYVLLSRWMRLSGEGLREKLPQTALSSGAGLTSFRILELQVDTLLSDLAKASPDLVAHLRDTSRFSGLVDFLKQGIPSAADSPDKVEEWIRRHDLLECVRTLKDMFADSDFLQLGLPQRMPLHWLWEEAGFLRTFVRLGQFSK
;
A
#
# COMPACT_ATOMS: atom_id res chain seq x y z
N MET A 1 -5.29 0.83 -24.16
CA MET A 1 -5.41 0.98 -22.68
C MET A 1 -6.88 1.03 -22.31
N PHE A 2 -7.28 0.40 -21.20
CA PHE A 2 -8.66 0.28 -20.76
C PHE A 2 -8.84 0.96 -19.40
N PRO A 3 -9.89 1.78 -19.22
CA PRO A 3 -10.29 2.24 -17.89
C PRO A 3 -10.55 1.06 -16.95
N PRO A 4 -10.35 1.22 -15.64
CA PRO A 4 -10.58 0.13 -14.68
C PRO A 4 -11.98 -0.44 -14.81
N GLY A 5 -12.07 -1.75 -15.02
CA GLY A 5 -13.31 -2.49 -15.20
C GLY A 5 -13.71 -2.75 -16.65
N GLU A 6 -13.23 -1.95 -17.62
CA GLU A 6 -13.52 -2.18 -19.04
C GLU A 6 -12.83 -3.43 -19.56
N GLU A 7 -11.67 -3.81 -19.00
CA GLU A 7 -10.99 -5.06 -19.32
C GLU A 7 -11.84 -6.29 -19.00
N LYS A 8 -12.80 -6.20 -18.07
CA LYS A 8 -13.67 -7.32 -17.71
C LYS A 8 -14.59 -7.75 -18.85
N LYS A 9 -14.89 -6.84 -19.78
CA LYS A 9 -15.67 -7.14 -21.00
C LYS A 9 -14.87 -7.97 -22.01
N LEU A 10 -13.54 -8.09 -21.83
CA LEU A 10 -12.68 -8.94 -22.65
C LEU A 10 -12.58 -10.38 -22.13
N LEU A 11 -13.07 -10.67 -20.93
CA LEU A 11 -12.90 -11.97 -20.30
C LEU A 11 -13.55 -13.07 -21.13
N SER A 12 -12.81 -14.17 -21.32
CA SER A 12 -13.34 -15.38 -21.93
C SER A 12 -14.41 -16.02 -21.04
N THR A 13 -15.12 -17.03 -21.57
CA THR A 13 -16.03 -17.86 -20.77
C THR A 13 -15.35 -18.57 -19.59
N GLN A 14 -14.02 -18.68 -19.63
CA GLN A 14 -13.18 -19.25 -18.57
C GLN A 14 -12.66 -18.18 -17.59
N GLY A 15 -13.01 -16.90 -17.79
CA GLY A 15 -12.62 -15.80 -16.91
C GLY A 15 -11.19 -15.30 -17.10
N HIS A 16 -10.56 -15.58 -18.25
CA HIS A 16 -9.22 -15.11 -18.55
C HIS A 16 -9.23 -13.97 -19.57
N LEU A 17 -8.35 -12.99 -19.38
CA LEU A 17 -8.07 -11.99 -20.40
C LEU A 17 -7.40 -12.65 -21.61
N PRO A 18 -7.74 -12.24 -22.85
CA PRO A 18 -7.03 -12.71 -24.03
C PRO A 18 -5.57 -12.25 -23.99
N PRO A 19 -4.63 -13.05 -24.48
CA PRO A 19 -3.20 -12.67 -24.52
C PRO A 19 -2.88 -11.62 -25.59
N ASP A 20 -3.80 -11.40 -26.52
CA ASP A 20 -3.68 -10.45 -27.61
C ASP A 20 -5.06 -9.87 -27.92
N ILE A 21 -5.17 -8.54 -27.88
CA ILE A 21 -6.40 -7.80 -28.11
C ILE A 21 -6.53 -7.24 -29.53
N ARG A 22 -5.56 -7.45 -30.43
CA ARG A 22 -5.53 -6.79 -31.76
C ARG A 22 -6.72 -7.13 -32.64
N ASP A 23 -7.22 -8.36 -32.55
CA ASP A 23 -8.39 -8.82 -33.33
C ASP A 23 -9.74 -8.50 -32.65
N ARG A 24 -9.71 -7.74 -31.54
CA ARG A 24 -10.91 -7.39 -30.77
C ARG A 24 -11.52 -6.08 -31.28
N GLN A 25 -12.84 -6.02 -31.17
CA GLN A 25 -13.60 -4.81 -31.45
C GLN A 25 -13.75 -4.00 -30.17
N PHE A 26 -13.63 -2.68 -30.30
CA PHE A 26 -13.71 -1.74 -29.20
C PHE A 26 -14.78 -0.69 -29.49
N ALA A 27 -15.41 -0.20 -28.43
CA ALA A 27 -16.34 0.92 -28.53
C ALA A 27 -15.59 2.22 -28.88
N PHE A 28 -16.21 3.08 -29.69
CA PHE A 28 -15.72 4.44 -29.87
C PHE A 28 -15.93 5.27 -28.59
N GLN A 29 -15.14 6.34 -28.44
CA GLN A 29 -15.19 7.19 -27.25
C GLN A 29 -16.62 7.75 -27.06
N ASP A 30 -17.14 7.62 -25.84
CA ASP A 30 -18.44 8.12 -25.38
C ASP A 30 -19.71 7.41 -25.89
N GLU A 31 -19.60 6.25 -26.54
CA GLU A 31 -20.74 5.38 -26.84
C GLU A 31 -21.06 4.42 -25.68
N ASP A 32 -22.35 4.23 -25.39
CA ASP A 32 -22.81 3.16 -24.50
C ASP A 32 -22.87 1.84 -25.29
N SER A 33 -21.98 0.90 -24.94
CA SER A 33 -21.75 -0.33 -25.70
C SER A 33 -21.30 -1.48 -24.81
N ASP A 34 -21.73 -2.69 -25.18
CA ASP A 34 -21.23 -3.95 -24.61
C ASP A 34 -19.76 -4.20 -24.98
N LEU A 35 -19.25 -3.53 -26.02
CA LEU A 35 -17.83 -3.59 -26.39
C LEU A 35 -16.97 -2.84 -25.36
N PRO A 36 -15.75 -3.33 -25.08
CA PRO A 36 -14.85 -2.64 -24.18
C PRO A 36 -14.38 -1.30 -24.77
N ARG A 37 -14.40 -0.26 -23.94
CA ARG A 37 -13.83 1.04 -24.26
C ARG A 37 -12.31 0.95 -24.20
N CYS A 38 -11.65 1.19 -25.33
CA CYS A 38 -10.21 1.16 -25.45
C CYS A 38 -9.66 2.51 -25.96
N TYR A 39 -8.62 3.00 -25.30
CA TYR A 39 -7.83 4.13 -25.75
C TYR A 39 -6.56 3.61 -26.42
N CYS A 40 -6.45 3.81 -27.73
CA CYS A 40 -5.27 3.45 -28.54
C CYS A 40 -4.56 4.73 -29.00
N PHE A 41 -3.24 4.76 -28.84
CA PHE A 41 -2.41 5.87 -29.29
C PHE A 41 -0.98 5.37 -29.54
N ASP A 42 -0.29 6.04 -30.46
CA ASP A 42 1.12 5.80 -30.73
C ASP A 42 1.98 6.72 -29.86
N GLN A 43 2.98 6.14 -29.19
CA GLN A 43 3.97 6.90 -28.43
C GLN A 43 5.24 7.09 -29.28
N PHE A 44 5.60 8.35 -29.55
CA PHE A 44 6.79 8.72 -30.32
C PHE A 44 8.00 9.02 -29.43
N PRO A 45 9.24 9.00 -29.97
CA PRO A 45 10.43 9.36 -29.21
C PRO A 45 10.33 10.72 -28.51
N GLY A 46 10.72 10.76 -27.23
CA GLY A 46 10.66 11.97 -26.39
C GLY A 46 9.30 12.21 -25.72
N GLN A 47 8.26 11.43 -26.04
CA GLN A 47 6.97 11.49 -25.35
C GLN A 47 6.95 10.65 -24.09
N ALA A 48 6.22 11.12 -23.08
CA ALA A 48 5.95 10.38 -21.85
C ALA A 48 4.46 10.04 -21.75
N VAL A 49 4.18 8.84 -21.24
CA VAL A 49 2.82 8.35 -21.02
C VAL A 49 2.65 8.09 -19.53
N PHE A 50 1.56 8.63 -18.98
CA PHE A 50 1.16 8.33 -17.62
C PHE A 50 0.04 7.29 -17.63
N VAL A 51 0.29 6.12 -17.02
CA VAL A 51 -0.72 5.07 -16.84
C VAL A 51 -1.32 5.21 -15.43
N PRO A 52 -2.61 5.59 -15.29
CA PRO A 52 -3.22 5.67 -13.96
C PRO A 52 -3.38 4.28 -13.32
N SER A 53 -3.44 4.25 -11.99
CA SER A 53 -3.59 3.00 -11.24
C SER A 53 -4.86 2.25 -11.63
N GLY A 54 -4.74 0.94 -11.83
CA GLY A 54 -5.85 0.05 -12.19
C GLY A 54 -6.19 -0.01 -13.69
N TRP A 55 -5.48 0.73 -14.55
CA TRP A 55 -5.70 0.67 -16.00
C TRP A 55 -5.01 -0.55 -16.61
N TYR A 56 -5.79 -1.44 -17.21
CA TYR A 56 -5.26 -2.54 -18.01
C TYR A 56 -4.70 -2.01 -19.34
N HIS A 57 -3.55 -2.51 -19.76
CA HIS A 57 -2.90 -2.04 -20.98
C HIS A 57 -1.98 -3.09 -21.58
N GLU A 58 -1.90 -3.07 -22.91
CA GLU A 58 -0.93 -3.80 -23.70
C GLU A 58 -0.08 -2.81 -24.49
N VAL A 59 1.17 -3.18 -24.77
CA VAL A 59 2.13 -2.36 -25.52
C VAL A 59 2.61 -3.16 -26.73
N LEU A 60 2.54 -2.54 -27.91
CA LEU A 60 3.08 -3.09 -29.15
C LEU A 60 4.20 -2.18 -29.65
N ASN A 61 5.41 -2.73 -29.80
CA ASN A 61 6.52 -2.02 -30.45
C ASN A 61 6.33 -2.09 -31.98
N LEU A 62 5.99 -0.95 -32.60
CA LEU A 62 5.78 -0.84 -34.05
C LEU A 62 7.09 -0.78 -34.84
N THR A 63 8.17 -0.33 -34.20
CA THR A 63 9.53 -0.23 -34.74
C THR A 63 10.54 -0.62 -33.66
N ASP A 64 11.82 -0.69 -34.03
CA ASP A 64 12.90 -0.77 -33.04
C ASP A 64 12.79 0.41 -32.05
N CYS A 65 12.65 0.08 -30.77
CA CYS A 65 12.34 1.03 -29.72
C CYS A 65 13.06 0.66 -28.42
N VAL A 66 13.49 1.68 -27.69
CA VAL A 66 13.94 1.58 -26.30
C VAL A 66 13.08 2.51 -25.47
N SER A 67 12.47 1.99 -24.42
CA SER A 67 11.68 2.76 -23.47
C SER A 67 12.28 2.65 -22.07
N ILE A 68 12.10 3.69 -21.27
CA ILE A 68 12.39 3.70 -19.83
C ILE A 68 11.04 3.78 -19.12
N ASN A 69 10.74 2.80 -18.28
CA ASN A 69 9.50 2.74 -17.52
C ASN A 69 9.77 2.64 -16.01
N HIS A 70 8.88 3.21 -15.21
CA HIS A 70 8.91 3.09 -13.76
C HIS A 70 7.48 3.04 -13.23
N ASN A 71 7.22 2.07 -12.35
CA ASN A 71 6.04 2.06 -11.49
C ASN A 71 6.33 2.91 -10.25
N TRP A 72 5.32 3.61 -9.75
CA TRP A 72 5.46 4.51 -8.60
C TRP A 72 4.25 4.38 -7.67
N ILE A 73 4.51 4.50 -6.38
CA ILE A 73 3.52 4.44 -5.32
C ILE A 73 3.53 5.78 -4.60
N ASN A 74 2.35 6.30 -4.30
CA ASN A 74 2.16 7.52 -3.54
C ASN A 74 0.87 7.42 -2.69
N ALA A 75 0.55 8.45 -1.93
CA ALA A 75 -0.63 8.44 -1.07
C ALA A 75 -1.95 8.29 -1.85
N CYS A 76 -2.03 8.75 -3.10
CA CYS A 76 -3.25 8.65 -3.89
C CYS A 76 -3.57 7.19 -4.31
N ASN A 77 -2.59 6.28 -4.26
CA ASN A 77 -2.77 4.89 -4.67
C ASN A 77 -2.34 3.85 -3.64
N VAL A 78 -1.81 4.24 -2.48
CA VAL A 78 -1.32 3.30 -1.45
C VAL A 78 -2.40 2.31 -0.97
N THR A 79 -3.66 2.77 -0.85
CA THR A 79 -4.80 1.89 -0.54
C THR A 79 -5.06 0.87 -1.66
N LEU A 80 -4.86 1.26 -2.92
CA LEU A 80 -5.00 0.34 -4.07
C LEU A 80 -3.88 -0.71 -4.09
N VAL A 81 -2.65 -0.32 -3.74
CA VAL A 81 -1.53 -1.26 -3.59
C VAL A 81 -1.83 -2.28 -2.50
N TRP A 82 -2.37 -1.86 -1.36
CA TRP A 82 -2.80 -2.80 -0.31
C TRP A 82 -3.87 -3.78 -0.81
N ASN A 83 -4.88 -3.29 -1.52
CA ASN A 83 -5.92 -4.13 -2.10
C ASN A 83 -5.35 -5.15 -3.09
N HIS A 84 -4.40 -4.72 -3.92
CA HIS A 84 -3.69 -5.59 -4.86
C HIS A 84 -2.92 -6.69 -4.13
N LEU A 85 -2.10 -6.34 -3.14
CA LEU A 85 -1.35 -7.33 -2.33
C LEU A 85 -2.29 -8.33 -1.64
N ARG A 86 -3.44 -7.87 -1.13
CA ARG A 86 -4.46 -8.78 -0.55
C ARG A 86 -5.02 -9.76 -1.56
N GLN A 87 -5.32 -9.28 -2.76
CA GLN A 87 -5.85 -10.13 -3.81
C GLN A 87 -4.80 -11.15 -4.28
N GLN A 88 -3.56 -10.71 -4.47
CA GLN A 88 -2.44 -11.57 -4.87
C GLN A 88 -2.12 -12.63 -3.81
N LEU A 89 -2.16 -12.28 -2.52
CA LEU A 89 -2.00 -13.28 -1.46
C LEU A 89 -3.12 -14.34 -1.50
N ARG A 90 -4.36 -13.95 -1.79
CA ARG A 90 -5.46 -14.92 -1.96
C ARG A 90 -5.24 -15.82 -3.15
N GLU A 91 -4.73 -15.31 -4.26
CA GLU A 91 -4.40 -16.10 -5.44
C GLU A 91 -3.28 -17.10 -5.16
N VAL A 92 -2.20 -16.68 -4.48
CA VAL A 92 -1.13 -17.57 -4.01
C VAL A 92 -1.67 -18.65 -3.08
N LYS A 93 -2.53 -18.29 -2.12
CA LYS A 93 -3.14 -19.27 -1.20
C LYS A 93 -4.07 -20.24 -1.94
N THR A 94 -4.78 -19.77 -2.95
CA THR A 94 -5.69 -20.61 -3.76
C THR A 94 -4.90 -21.59 -4.64
N SER A 95 -3.81 -21.13 -5.25
CA SER A 95 -2.95 -21.97 -6.11
C SER A 95 -2.13 -23.01 -5.34
N THR A 96 -2.01 -22.86 -4.02
CA THR A 96 -1.25 -23.74 -3.12
C THR A 96 -2.12 -24.42 -2.06
N ASP A 97 -3.45 -24.43 -2.25
CA ASP A 97 -4.40 -24.98 -1.26
C ASP A 97 -4.22 -26.50 -1.07
N ASP A 98 -3.71 -27.20 -2.09
CA ASP A 98 -3.39 -28.63 -2.07
C ASP A 98 -2.32 -29.01 -1.02
N VAL A 99 -1.44 -28.07 -0.65
CA VAL A 99 -0.36 -28.26 0.33
C VAL A 99 -0.56 -27.44 1.62
N LYS A 100 -1.76 -26.91 1.86
CA LYS A 100 -2.07 -26.03 2.99
C LYS A 100 -1.81 -26.61 4.38
N SER A 101 -1.82 -27.94 4.52
CA SER A 101 -1.51 -28.62 5.78
C SER A 101 -0.01 -28.64 6.12
N THR A 102 0.85 -28.21 5.19
CA THR A 102 2.30 -28.15 5.39
C THR A 102 2.64 -27.10 6.47
N PRO A 103 3.43 -27.45 7.50
CA PRO A 103 3.91 -26.47 8.47
C PRO A 103 4.66 -25.33 7.78
N GLY A 104 4.35 -24.08 8.13
CA GLY A 104 4.96 -22.90 7.52
C GLY A 104 4.32 -22.45 6.19
N TRP A 105 3.19 -23.05 5.79
CA TRP A 105 2.53 -22.71 4.52
C TRP A 105 2.14 -21.23 4.41
N ALA A 106 1.68 -20.61 5.50
CA ALA A 106 1.29 -19.20 5.50
C ALA A 106 2.50 -18.27 5.26
N GLU A 107 3.64 -18.59 5.85
CA GLU A 107 4.91 -17.90 5.65
C GLU A 107 5.42 -18.11 4.21
N ALA A 108 5.35 -19.34 3.69
CA ALA A 108 5.69 -19.63 2.30
C ALA A 108 4.81 -18.84 1.31
N CYS A 109 3.53 -18.66 1.62
CA CYS A 109 2.64 -17.82 0.81
C CYS A 109 3.09 -16.35 0.79
N GLN A 110 3.62 -15.81 1.90
CA GLN A 110 4.19 -14.46 1.92
C GLN A 110 5.49 -14.37 1.11
N ASP A 111 6.31 -15.42 1.09
CA ASP A 111 7.51 -15.49 0.26
C ASP A 111 7.17 -15.57 -1.22
N CYS A 112 6.15 -16.35 -1.60
CA CYS A 112 5.63 -16.38 -2.96
C CYS A 112 5.05 -15.02 -3.37
N LEU A 113 4.26 -14.37 -2.51
CA LEU A 113 3.75 -13.02 -2.75
C LEU A 113 4.89 -12.04 -3.00
N LYS A 114 5.94 -12.10 -2.16
CA LYS A 114 7.13 -11.26 -2.35
C LYS A 114 7.87 -11.56 -3.65
N ALA A 115 8.00 -12.82 -4.03
CA ALA A 115 8.67 -13.19 -5.28
C ALA A 115 7.89 -12.69 -6.51
N TRP A 116 6.57 -12.68 -6.43
CA TRP A 116 5.67 -12.29 -7.52
C TRP A 116 5.46 -10.77 -7.63
N GLU A 117 5.14 -10.12 -6.51
CA GLU A 117 4.80 -8.69 -6.43
C GLU A 117 5.98 -7.81 -6.00
N GLY A 118 7.09 -8.43 -5.60
CA GLY A 118 8.27 -7.76 -5.02
C GLY A 118 8.12 -7.41 -3.53
N TRP A 119 6.92 -7.55 -2.95
CA TRP A 119 6.58 -7.07 -1.62
C TRP A 119 5.74 -8.11 -0.88
N ASN A 120 6.08 -8.41 0.38
CA ASN A 120 5.14 -9.06 1.30
C ASN A 120 4.45 -8.04 2.22
N TYR A 121 3.52 -8.52 3.04
CA TYR A 121 2.79 -7.66 3.99
C TYR A 121 3.71 -6.97 5.00
N ALA A 122 4.79 -7.63 5.43
CA ALA A 122 5.72 -7.04 6.40
C ALA A 122 6.50 -5.86 5.79
N GLU A 123 6.96 -6.01 4.55
CA GLU A 123 7.65 -4.95 3.79
C GLU A 123 6.72 -3.77 3.51
N PHE A 124 5.47 -4.05 3.11
CA PHE A 124 4.47 -3.00 2.91
C PHE A 124 4.13 -2.27 4.21
N PHE A 125 3.99 -2.99 5.33
CA PHE A 125 3.78 -2.38 6.64
C PHE A 125 4.96 -1.50 7.06
N LEU A 126 6.19 -1.93 6.78
CA LEU A 126 7.39 -1.12 7.01
C LEU A 126 7.39 0.16 6.19
N LEU A 127 7.01 0.11 4.91
CA LEU A 127 6.83 1.30 4.08
C LEU A 127 5.86 2.28 4.75
N LEU A 128 4.68 1.83 5.18
CA LEU A 128 3.68 2.72 5.79
C LEU A 128 4.20 3.40 7.06
N LYS A 129 4.93 2.66 7.92
CA LYS A 129 5.59 3.26 9.09
C LYS A 129 6.61 4.33 8.67
N TYR A 130 7.34 4.09 7.58
CA TYR A 130 8.31 5.05 7.03
C TYR A 130 7.62 6.30 6.48
N VAL A 131 6.50 6.14 5.76
CA VAL A 131 5.67 7.24 5.27
C VAL A 131 5.13 8.05 6.44
N LEU A 132 4.56 7.40 7.46
CA LEU A 132 4.06 8.04 8.67
C LEU A 132 5.13 8.90 9.34
N LEU A 133 6.32 8.34 9.60
CA LEU A 133 7.45 9.06 10.18
C LEU A 133 7.89 10.25 9.32
N SER A 134 8.13 10.02 8.03
CA SER A 134 8.64 11.06 7.13
C SER A 134 7.67 12.24 7.00
N ARG A 135 6.36 11.97 6.92
CA ARG A 135 5.33 13.01 6.81
C ARG A 135 5.07 13.70 8.14
N TRP A 136 5.11 12.97 9.25
CA TRP A 136 4.94 13.59 10.57
C TRP A 136 6.09 14.55 10.88
N MET A 137 7.33 14.10 10.65
CA MET A 137 8.55 14.86 10.95
C MET A 137 8.97 15.84 9.84
N ARG A 138 8.30 15.83 8.69
CA ARG A 138 8.64 16.62 7.49
C ARG A 138 10.06 16.37 6.99
N LEU A 139 10.41 15.10 6.86
CA LEU A 139 11.74 14.66 6.41
C LEU A 139 11.67 14.04 5.02
N SER A 140 12.75 14.24 4.25
CA SER A 140 13.02 13.44 3.06
C SER A 140 13.32 11.99 3.46
N GLY A 141 13.37 11.10 2.45
CA GLY A 141 13.78 9.72 2.67
C GLY A 141 15.17 9.62 3.31
N GLU A 142 16.13 10.43 2.84
CA GLU A 142 17.50 10.50 3.35
C GLU A 142 17.55 11.05 4.78
N GLY A 143 16.85 12.15 5.05
CA GLY A 143 16.82 12.75 6.39
C GLY A 143 16.17 11.84 7.43
N LEU A 144 15.21 10.99 7.03
CA LEU A 144 14.68 9.96 7.92
C LEU A 144 15.69 8.83 8.17
N ARG A 145 16.47 8.40 7.16
CA ARG A 145 17.52 7.37 7.34
C ARG A 145 18.56 7.80 8.36
N GLU A 146 18.95 9.07 8.33
CA GLU A 146 19.93 9.64 9.28
C GLU A 146 19.42 9.66 10.73
N LYS A 147 18.10 9.69 10.93
CA LYS A 147 17.47 9.66 12.25
C LYS A 147 17.19 8.26 12.78
N LEU A 148 17.37 7.21 11.97
CA LEU A 148 17.16 5.85 12.43
C LEU A 148 18.18 5.50 13.52
N PRO A 149 17.73 5.00 14.68
CA PRO A 149 18.62 4.70 15.80
C PRO A 149 19.59 3.58 15.41
N GLN A 150 20.84 3.64 15.88
CA GLN A 150 21.77 2.53 15.72
C GLN A 150 21.37 1.39 16.66
N THR A 151 21.17 0.19 16.13
CA THR A 151 20.77 -0.98 16.94
C THR A 151 21.98 -1.82 17.35
N ALA A 152 21.92 -2.46 18.51
CA ALA A 152 22.98 -3.35 18.98
C ALA A 152 23.15 -4.61 18.09
N LEU A 153 22.17 -4.91 17.22
CA LEU A 153 22.21 -6.02 16.26
C LEU A 153 23.15 -5.76 15.06
N SER A 154 23.69 -4.55 14.92
CA SER A 154 24.64 -4.20 13.85
C SER A 154 25.98 -4.93 13.94
N SER A 155 26.29 -5.60 15.07
CA SER A 155 27.63 -6.13 15.38
C SER A 155 27.73 -7.65 15.54
N GLY A 156 26.67 -8.44 15.33
CA GLY A 156 26.75 -9.89 15.51
C GLY A 156 25.62 -10.72 14.89
N ALA A 157 26.00 -11.59 13.95
CA ALA A 157 25.31 -12.80 13.48
C ALA A 157 23.88 -12.67 12.87
N GLY A 158 23.81 -12.83 11.54
CA GLY A 158 22.77 -13.64 10.86
C GLY A 158 21.34 -13.10 10.73
N LEU A 159 20.96 -12.00 11.39
CA LEU A 159 19.64 -11.38 11.16
C LEU A 159 19.66 -10.55 9.88
N THR A 160 18.71 -10.77 8.97
CA THR A 160 18.63 -10.09 7.68
C THR A 160 18.51 -8.56 7.85
N SER A 161 19.14 -7.80 6.95
CA SER A 161 19.10 -6.33 6.87
C SER A 161 17.71 -5.73 7.12
N PHE A 162 16.66 -6.43 6.66
CA PHE A 162 15.27 -6.05 6.85
C PHE A 162 14.82 -5.98 8.32
N ARG A 163 15.17 -6.97 9.15
CA ARG A 163 14.75 -6.98 10.58
C ARG A 163 15.41 -5.88 11.39
N ILE A 164 16.66 -5.56 11.07
CA ILE A 164 17.37 -4.43 11.67
C ILE A 164 16.63 -3.14 11.33
N LEU A 165 16.33 -2.92 10.04
CA LEU A 165 15.60 -1.73 9.60
C LEU A 165 14.20 -1.64 10.22
N GLU A 166 13.47 -2.75 10.31
CA GLU A 166 12.17 -2.82 10.96
C GLU A 166 12.25 -2.36 12.42
N LEU A 167 13.20 -2.89 13.19
CA LEU A 167 13.40 -2.52 14.58
C LEU A 167 13.77 -1.03 14.72
N GLN A 168 14.63 -0.51 13.85
CA GLN A 168 15.02 0.90 13.84
C GLN A 168 13.82 1.83 13.64
N VAL A 169 13.00 1.51 12.63
CA VAL A 169 11.77 2.26 12.33
C VAL A 169 10.78 2.17 13.49
N ASP A 170 10.63 0.99 14.07
CA ASP A 170 9.70 0.76 15.17
C ASP A 170 10.10 1.52 16.44
N THR A 171 11.39 1.49 16.78
CA THR A 171 11.94 2.27 17.90
C THR A 171 11.72 3.76 17.67
N LEU A 172 12.08 4.28 16.50
CA LEU A 172 11.91 5.71 16.20
C LEU A 172 10.44 6.14 16.28
N LEU A 173 9.52 5.36 15.71
CA LEU A 173 8.09 5.66 15.75
C LEU A 173 7.52 5.58 17.18
N SER A 174 7.92 4.59 17.96
CA SER A 174 7.54 4.48 19.37
C SER A 174 8.03 5.70 20.17
N ASP A 175 9.29 6.08 20.02
CA ASP A 175 9.87 7.18 20.79
C ASP A 175 9.28 8.53 20.38
N LEU A 176 9.03 8.73 19.08
CA LEU A 176 8.31 9.89 18.57
C LEU A 176 6.89 9.97 19.15
N ALA A 177 6.16 8.86 19.18
CA ALA A 177 4.80 8.82 19.72
C ALA A 177 4.76 9.10 21.23
N LYS A 178 5.73 8.61 22.00
CA LYS A 178 5.86 8.95 23.43
C LYS A 178 6.15 10.44 23.66
N ALA A 179 6.95 11.04 22.77
CA ALA A 179 7.31 12.45 22.86
C ALA A 179 6.21 13.39 22.32
N SER A 180 5.29 12.89 21.49
CA SER A 180 4.26 13.69 20.81
C SER A 180 2.87 13.07 21.00
N PRO A 181 2.11 13.52 22.02
CA PRO A 181 0.71 13.10 22.22
C PRO A 181 -0.18 13.37 21.00
N ASP A 182 0.14 14.41 20.22
CA ASP A 182 -0.58 14.78 19.00
C ASP A 182 -0.50 13.70 17.92
N LEU A 183 0.61 12.94 17.85
CA LEU A 183 0.72 11.81 16.91
C LEU A 183 -0.27 10.71 17.28
N VAL A 184 -0.34 10.35 18.56
CA VAL A 184 -1.26 9.32 19.06
C VAL A 184 -2.71 9.76 18.85
N ALA A 185 -3.04 11.01 19.15
CA ALA A 185 -4.35 11.59 18.90
C ALA A 185 -4.70 11.57 17.40
N HIS A 186 -3.77 12.00 16.53
CA HIS A 186 -3.99 11.97 15.08
C HIS A 186 -4.25 10.56 14.55
N LEU A 187 -3.46 9.56 14.99
CA LEU A 187 -3.67 8.16 14.61
C LEU A 187 -5.04 7.66 15.07
N ARG A 188 -5.44 7.97 16.30
CA ARG A 188 -6.74 7.58 16.88
C ARG A 188 -7.93 8.24 16.19
N ASP A 189 -7.84 9.52 15.90
CA ASP A 189 -8.96 10.28 15.33
C ASP A 189 -9.12 9.94 13.85
N THR A 190 -8.00 9.85 13.13
CA THR A 190 -8.00 9.47 11.71
C THR A 190 -8.42 8.01 11.51
N SER A 191 -8.06 7.10 12.43
CA SER A 191 -8.53 5.71 12.35
C SER A 191 -10.04 5.60 12.56
N ARG A 192 -10.68 6.53 13.28
CA ARG A 192 -12.14 6.56 13.45
C ARG A 192 -12.87 7.17 12.26
N PHE A 193 -12.19 7.99 11.47
CA PHE A 193 -12.79 8.78 10.40
C PHE A 193 -12.60 8.12 9.03
N SER A 194 -13.69 7.80 8.31
CA SER A 194 -13.64 7.26 6.94
C SER A 194 -13.58 8.34 5.85
N GLY A 195 -13.41 9.61 6.23
CA GLY A 195 -13.77 10.75 5.39
C GLY A 195 -12.69 11.28 4.47
N LEU A 196 -12.13 10.45 3.57
CA LEU A 196 -11.38 10.98 2.41
C LEU A 196 -12.25 11.97 1.63
N VAL A 197 -13.51 11.61 1.39
CA VAL A 197 -14.48 12.51 0.73
C VAL A 197 -14.63 13.83 1.49
N ASP A 198 -14.70 13.78 2.82
CA ASP A 198 -14.84 14.98 3.64
C ASP A 198 -13.55 15.80 3.72
N PHE A 199 -12.39 15.15 3.65
CA PHE A 199 -11.10 15.83 3.48
C PHE A 199 -11.03 16.55 2.13
N LEU A 200 -11.42 15.88 1.04
CA LEU A 200 -11.43 16.47 -0.30
C LEU A 200 -12.42 17.65 -0.40
N LYS A 201 -13.54 17.60 0.32
CA LYS A 201 -14.49 18.73 0.44
C LYS A 201 -13.90 19.96 1.13
N GLN A 202 -12.81 19.82 1.90
CA GLN A 202 -12.09 20.98 2.47
C GLN A 202 -11.36 21.81 1.40
N GLY A 203 -11.33 21.32 0.15
CA GLY A 203 -10.74 21.99 -1.00
C GLY A 203 -9.39 21.40 -1.39
N ILE A 204 -9.15 21.27 -2.69
CA ILE A 204 -7.87 20.84 -3.27
C ILE A 204 -7.08 22.11 -3.64
N PRO A 205 -5.82 22.25 -3.22
CA PRO A 205 -4.99 23.38 -3.61
C PRO A 205 -4.82 23.46 -5.12
N SER A 206 -4.77 24.69 -5.64
CA SER A 206 -4.48 24.97 -7.04
C SER A 206 -3.02 25.43 -7.21
N ALA A 207 -2.55 25.48 -8.46
CA ALA A 207 -1.23 26.03 -8.78
C ALA A 207 -1.06 27.52 -8.40
N ALA A 208 -2.16 28.22 -8.09
CA ALA A 208 -2.13 29.61 -7.64
C ALA A 208 -1.97 29.76 -6.11
N ASP A 209 -2.07 28.67 -5.34
CA ASP A 209 -1.88 28.69 -3.89
C ASP A 209 -0.40 28.78 -3.51
N SER A 210 -0.10 29.25 -2.30
CA SER A 210 1.28 29.32 -1.82
C SER A 210 1.91 27.92 -1.70
N PRO A 211 3.22 27.78 -1.95
CA PRO A 211 3.92 26.49 -1.83
C PRO A 211 3.69 25.82 -0.47
N ASP A 212 3.76 26.58 0.63
CA ASP A 212 3.54 26.06 1.99
C ASP A 212 2.13 25.48 2.18
N LYS A 213 1.11 26.09 1.57
CA LYS A 213 -0.27 25.60 1.64
C LYS A 213 -0.42 24.30 0.86
N VAL A 214 0.20 24.22 -0.31
CA VAL A 214 0.21 23.00 -1.14
C VAL A 214 0.94 21.87 -0.40
N GLU A 215 2.12 22.14 0.14
CA GLU A 215 2.93 21.17 0.88
C GLU A 215 2.20 20.65 2.13
N GLU A 216 1.59 21.55 2.92
CA GLU A 216 0.83 21.15 4.10
C GLU A 216 -0.38 20.29 3.74
N TRP A 217 -1.07 20.61 2.65
CA TRP A 217 -2.19 19.83 2.19
C TRP A 217 -1.76 18.43 1.74
N ILE A 218 -0.68 18.33 0.94
CA ILE A 218 -0.11 17.04 0.50
C ILE A 218 0.30 16.22 1.73
N ARG A 219 0.99 16.83 2.69
CA ARG A 219 1.38 16.16 3.92
C ARG A 219 0.18 15.58 4.68
N ARG A 220 -0.90 16.36 4.84
CA ARG A 220 -2.13 15.92 5.52
C ARG A 220 -2.84 14.80 4.76
N HIS A 221 -2.90 14.90 3.44
CA HIS A 221 -3.43 13.86 2.57
C HIS A 221 -2.64 12.56 2.70
N ASP A 222 -1.31 12.63 2.66
CA ASP A 222 -0.43 11.48 2.76
C ASP A 222 -0.56 10.78 4.12
N LEU A 223 -0.65 11.54 5.21
CA LEU A 223 -0.92 11.00 6.54
C LEU A 223 -2.30 10.32 6.60
N LEU A 224 -3.34 10.95 6.05
CA LEU A 224 -4.69 10.40 6.02
C LEU A 224 -4.75 9.04 5.30
N GLU A 225 -4.22 8.96 4.07
CA GLU A 225 -4.24 7.73 3.28
C GLU A 225 -3.34 6.64 3.88
N CYS A 226 -2.20 7.02 4.47
CA CYS A 226 -1.36 6.09 5.22
C CYS A 226 -2.12 5.48 6.41
N VAL A 227 -2.80 6.28 7.22
CA VAL A 227 -3.56 5.81 8.39
C VAL A 227 -4.76 4.97 7.99
N ARG A 228 -5.47 5.36 6.92
CA ARG A 228 -6.56 4.55 6.35
C ARG A 228 -6.07 3.18 5.90
N THR A 229 -4.95 3.14 5.19
CA THR A 229 -4.34 1.88 4.73
C THR A 229 -3.91 1.02 5.90
N LEU A 230 -3.25 1.61 6.91
CA LEU A 230 -2.92 0.91 8.16
C LEU A 230 -4.17 0.31 8.80
N LYS A 231 -5.26 1.07 8.91
CA LYS A 231 -6.50 0.58 9.50
C LYS A 231 -7.03 -0.64 8.75
N ASP A 232 -7.02 -0.58 7.42
CA ASP A 232 -7.46 -1.70 6.57
C ASP A 232 -6.53 -2.91 6.70
N MET A 233 -5.23 -2.72 6.94
CA MET A 233 -4.30 -3.81 7.25
C MET A 233 -4.64 -4.46 8.59
N PHE A 234 -4.90 -3.68 9.64
CA PHE A 234 -5.23 -4.21 10.97
C PHE A 234 -6.59 -4.93 11.04
N ALA A 235 -7.46 -4.72 10.04
CA ALA A 235 -8.69 -5.47 9.87
C ALA A 235 -8.49 -6.81 9.11
N ASP A 236 -7.32 -7.05 8.53
CA ASP A 236 -7.01 -8.23 7.73
C ASP A 236 -6.44 -9.36 8.58
N SER A 237 -7.07 -10.53 8.52
CA SER A 237 -6.67 -11.69 9.32
C SER A 237 -5.30 -12.25 8.95
N ASP A 238 -4.94 -12.23 7.67
CA ASP A 238 -3.65 -12.76 7.20
C ASP A 238 -2.52 -11.86 7.69
N PHE A 239 -2.73 -10.55 7.73
CA PHE A 239 -1.82 -9.60 8.36
C PHE A 239 -1.67 -9.83 9.86
N LEU A 240 -2.78 -9.96 10.59
CA LEU A 240 -2.74 -10.18 12.05
C LEU A 240 -2.02 -11.50 12.43
N GLN A 241 -2.12 -12.54 11.60
CA GLN A 241 -1.43 -13.82 11.81
C GLN A 241 0.11 -13.70 11.79
N LEU A 242 0.66 -12.69 11.12
CA LEU A 242 2.11 -12.45 11.09
C LEU A 242 2.68 -12.00 12.45
N GLY A 243 1.81 -11.64 13.39
CA GLY A 243 2.19 -11.19 14.72
C GLY A 243 2.96 -9.87 14.71
N LEU A 244 2.97 -9.11 13.59
CA LEU A 244 3.71 -7.85 13.47
C LEU A 244 3.16 -6.78 14.43
N PRO A 245 1.82 -6.59 14.54
CA PRO A 245 1.26 -5.58 15.44
C PRO A 245 1.53 -5.85 16.93
N GLN A 246 1.74 -7.11 17.31
CA GLN A 246 1.96 -7.54 18.69
C GLN A 246 3.41 -7.35 19.16
N ARG A 247 4.31 -6.94 18.25
CA ARG A 247 5.71 -6.79 18.58
C ARG A 247 5.97 -5.47 19.30
N MET A 248 6.85 -5.56 20.27
CA MET A 248 7.49 -4.39 20.85
C MET A 248 8.51 -3.83 19.84
N PRO A 249 8.72 -2.50 19.80
CA PRO A 249 8.21 -1.48 20.74
C PRO A 249 6.87 -0.83 20.38
N LEU A 250 6.18 -1.22 19.29
CA LEU A 250 4.99 -0.50 18.81
C LEU A 250 3.64 -1.03 19.31
N HIS A 251 3.59 -2.21 19.94
CA HIS A 251 2.32 -2.79 20.41
C HIS A 251 1.43 -1.79 21.18
N TRP A 252 1.99 -1.07 22.16
CA TRP A 252 1.26 -0.09 22.97
C TRP A 252 0.66 1.04 22.12
N LEU A 253 1.37 1.49 21.08
CA LEU A 253 0.91 2.58 20.21
C LEU A 253 -0.34 2.14 19.45
N TRP A 254 -0.32 0.92 18.92
CA TRP A 254 -1.45 0.38 18.17
C TRP A 254 -2.68 0.14 19.03
N GLU A 255 -2.50 -0.25 20.30
CA GLU A 255 -3.58 -0.32 21.29
C GLU A 255 -4.16 1.07 21.59
N GLU A 256 -3.31 2.05 21.91
CA GLU A 256 -3.76 3.41 22.25
C GLU A 256 -4.41 4.16 21.09
N ALA A 257 -3.95 3.92 19.87
CA ALA A 257 -4.54 4.46 18.64
C ALA A 257 -5.80 3.70 18.19
N GLY A 258 -6.18 2.62 18.89
CA GLY A 258 -7.40 1.86 18.65
C GLY A 258 -7.37 0.95 17.42
N PHE A 259 -6.18 0.62 16.90
CA PHE A 259 -6.03 -0.32 15.80
C PHE A 259 -6.16 -1.77 16.25
N LEU A 260 -5.67 -2.07 17.46
CA LEU A 260 -5.86 -3.37 18.08
C LEU A 260 -7.07 -3.31 19.01
N ARG A 261 -7.98 -4.27 18.87
CA ARG A 261 -9.03 -4.46 19.87
C ARG A 261 -8.37 -4.99 21.14
N THR A 262 -8.39 -4.20 22.20
CA THR A 262 -8.06 -4.71 23.53
C THR A 262 -9.08 -5.80 23.84
N PHE A 263 -8.65 -7.05 23.92
CA PHE A 263 -9.45 -8.08 24.60
C PHE A 263 -9.45 -7.69 26.08
N VAL A 264 -10.35 -6.80 26.47
CA VAL A 264 -10.72 -6.67 27.87
C VAL A 264 -11.32 -8.02 28.24
N ARG A 265 -10.56 -8.83 28.97
CA ARG A 265 -11.13 -9.94 29.73
C ARG A 265 -12.12 -9.32 30.72
N LEU A 266 -13.37 -9.20 30.29
CA LEU A 266 -14.48 -8.88 31.17
C LEU A 266 -14.65 -10.07 32.13
N GLY A 267 -14.33 -9.84 33.40
CA GLY A 267 -14.93 -10.55 34.52
C GLY A 267 -14.25 -11.85 34.96
N GLN A 268 -13.17 -11.71 35.74
CA GLN A 268 -13.06 -12.52 36.96
C GLN A 268 -12.95 -11.56 38.15
N PHE A 269 -14.11 -11.25 38.75
CA PHE A 269 -14.18 -10.89 40.16
C PHE A 269 -15.54 -11.31 40.74
N SER A 270 -15.46 -11.99 41.89
CA SER A 270 -16.50 -12.37 42.86
C SER A 270 -17.27 -13.68 42.55
N LYS A 271 -17.18 -14.77 43.32
CA LYS A 271 -16.65 -15.03 44.69
C LYS A 271 -15.89 -16.35 44.72
#